data_AF-A0A2P2KIV8-F1
#
_entry.id   AF-A0A2P2KIV8-F1
#
_cell.length_a   1.000
_cell.length_b   1.000
_cell.length_c   1.000
_cell.angle_alpha   90.00
_cell.angle_beta   90.00
_cell.angle_gamma   90.00
#
_symmetry.space_group_name_H-M   'P 1'
#
loop_
_entity.id
_entity.type
_entity.pdbx_description
1 polymer ?
#
loop_
_entity_poly.entity_id
_entity_poly.type
_entity_poly.pdbx_seq_one_letter_code
_entity_poly.pdbx_strand_id
1 'polypeptide(L)'
;MNLLLHINCFNFNFQYGGYTLQGGDRSDQDSCVFLHLGLTDYRTFMGTNLNPLWEKFLVPSEDDPIQSQHTSSPLGNGAVVETSDKKIVVLQRSQNVGEFPGYYVFPGGHPEPEKIGLASHQIGEKFADIELINKKVSQEMFDSILREVVEEIGVPMASLCYPLFIGVSRRVLNVRPTAFFFIKCNLHSKDVQQLYYSAQDGFESTQLYTVDLVDLENMASKMPGCHQGGFALYKMTMVDASKNI
;
A
#
# COMPACT_ATOMS: atom_id res chain seq x y z
N MET A 1 39.13 -3.70 1.15
CA MET A 1 38.02 -2.74 1.36
C MET A 1 37.09 -2.90 0.17
N ASN A 2 36.00 -3.66 0.33
CA ASN A 2 35.10 -3.95 -0.79
C ASN A 2 34.09 -2.80 -0.87
N LEU A 3 34.22 -1.99 -1.92
CA LEU A 3 33.22 -0.99 -2.27
C LEU A 3 32.07 -1.72 -2.97
N LEU A 4 31.05 -2.13 -2.22
CA LEU A 4 29.79 -2.62 -2.76
C LEU A 4 28.94 -1.41 -3.15
N LEU A 5 29.03 -1.02 -4.43
CA LEU A 5 28.12 -0.04 -5.03
C LEU A 5 26.84 -0.76 -5.45
N HIS A 6 25.75 -0.57 -4.70
CA HIS A 6 24.40 -0.85 -5.18
C HIS A 6 23.93 0.34 -6.02
N ILE A 7 24.26 0.32 -7.31
CA ILE A 7 23.63 1.20 -8.31
C ILE A 7 22.40 0.45 -8.79
N ASN A 8 21.19 0.78 -8.32
CA ASN A 8 19.88 0.50 -8.99
C ASN A 8 18.67 0.84 -8.10
N CYS A 9 18.52 2.08 -7.64
CA CYS A 9 17.23 2.53 -7.08
C CYS A 9 16.95 3.99 -7.51
N PHE A 10 16.70 4.19 -8.80
CA PHE A 10 16.40 5.50 -9.38
C PHE A 10 14.91 5.75 -9.64
N ASN A 11 14.02 4.83 -9.24
CA ASN A 11 12.60 4.97 -9.54
C ASN A 11 11.95 6.01 -8.63
N PHE A 12 11.12 6.86 -9.23
CA PHE A 12 10.23 7.75 -8.49
C PHE A 12 9.13 6.95 -7.77
N ASN A 13 8.64 7.49 -6.66
CA ASN A 13 7.48 7.01 -5.92
C ASN A 13 6.53 8.19 -5.69
N PHE A 14 5.24 7.91 -5.46
CA PHE A 14 4.34 8.94 -4.97
C PHE A 14 4.66 9.29 -3.51
N GLN A 15 4.79 10.58 -3.21
CA GLN A 15 4.91 11.08 -1.83
C GLN A 15 3.52 11.35 -1.27
N TYR A 16 3.22 10.84 -0.09
CA TYR A 16 1.98 11.17 0.60
C TYR A 16 2.07 12.55 1.26
N GLY A 17 1.19 13.47 0.88
CA GLY A 17 1.09 14.84 1.42
C GLY A 17 -0.19 15.11 2.21
N GLY A 18 -1.04 14.11 2.43
CA GLY A 18 -2.28 14.23 3.20
C GLY A 18 -3.54 13.93 2.39
N TYR A 19 -4.68 14.36 2.90
CA TYR A 19 -5.97 14.13 2.27
C TYR A 19 -6.99 15.23 2.58
N THR A 20 -8.02 15.33 1.73
CA THR A 20 -9.23 16.12 1.99
C THR A 20 -10.45 15.23 1.79
N LEU A 21 -11.38 15.27 2.74
CA LEU A 21 -12.70 14.65 2.59
C LEU A 21 -13.66 15.68 1.99
N GLN A 22 -14.32 15.32 0.90
CA GLN A 22 -15.45 16.08 0.38
C GLN A 22 -16.74 15.33 0.72
N GLY A 23 -17.43 15.83 1.74
CA GLY A 23 -18.78 15.37 2.12
C GLY A 23 -19.82 16.38 1.64
N GLY A 24 -20.89 15.90 1.02
CA GLY A 24 -22.03 16.75 0.69
C GLY A 24 -22.83 17.07 1.95
N ASP A 25 -22.97 18.36 2.28
CA ASP A 25 -24.00 18.88 3.20
C ASP A 25 -25.46 18.65 2.67
N ARG A 26 -25.61 17.89 1.59
CA ARG A 26 -26.87 17.51 0.97
C ARG A 26 -26.85 16.02 0.68
N SER A 27 -27.91 15.35 1.09
CA SER A 27 -28.12 13.91 1.18
C SER A 27 -28.00 13.07 -0.11
N ASP A 28 -27.40 13.60 -1.18
CA ASP A 28 -27.35 12.98 -2.53
C ASP A 28 -25.98 13.13 -3.23
N GLN A 29 -24.92 13.59 -2.55
CA GLN A 29 -23.57 13.59 -3.12
C GLN A 29 -22.72 12.46 -2.52
N ASP A 30 -22.19 11.61 -3.40
CA ASP A 30 -21.20 10.58 -3.04
C ASP A 30 -20.03 11.23 -2.31
N SER A 31 -19.68 10.70 -1.13
CA SER A 31 -18.52 11.17 -0.37
C SER A 31 -17.25 10.80 -1.14
N CYS A 32 -16.39 11.80 -1.41
CA CYS A 32 -15.15 11.61 -2.15
C CYS A 32 -13.94 11.90 -1.26
N VAL A 33 -12.85 11.15 -1.46
CA VAL A 33 -11.56 11.37 -0.80
C VAL A 33 -10.55 11.84 -1.83
N PHE A 34 -9.91 12.97 -1.56
CA PHE A 34 -8.78 13.47 -2.34
C PHE A 34 -7.49 13.18 -1.58
N LEU A 35 -6.57 12.44 -2.18
CA LEU A 35 -5.22 12.27 -1.65
C LEU A 35 -4.31 13.33 -2.27
N HIS A 36 -3.59 14.07 -1.42
CA HIS A 36 -2.59 15.04 -1.86
C HIS A 36 -1.29 14.28 -2.10
N LEU A 37 -0.86 14.19 -3.36
CA LEU A 37 0.31 13.41 -3.74
C LEU A 37 1.39 14.29 -4.37
N GLY A 38 2.63 14.09 -3.91
CA GLY A 38 3.84 14.61 -4.55
C GLY A 38 4.63 13.50 -5.21
N LEU A 39 5.89 13.79 -5.55
CA LEU A 39 6.86 12.81 -6.03
C LEU A 39 8.04 12.75 -5.05
N THR A 40 8.55 11.55 -4.81
CA THR A 40 9.78 11.27 -4.06
C THR A 40 10.55 10.16 -4.77
N ASP A 41 11.66 9.73 -4.19
CA ASP A 41 12.47 8.64 -4.72
C ASP A 41 13.04 7.78 -3.59
N TYR A 42 13.55 6.60 -3.96
CA TYR A 42 14.13 5.67 -3.00
C TYR A 42 15.35 6.26 -2.28
N ARG A 43 16.15 7.10 -2.95
CA ARG A 43 17.32 7.75 -2.35
C ARG A 43 16.93 8.66 -1.19
N THR A 44 15.86 9.44 -1.35
CA THR A 44 15.32 10.34 -0.33
C THR A 44 14.68 9.55 0.79
N PHE A 45 13.99 8.44 0.47
CA PHE A 45 13.47 7.49 1.47
C PHE A 45 14.59 6.92 2.36
N MET A 46 15.71 6.49 1.76
CA MET A 46 16.89 6.04 2.50
C MET A 46 17.49 7.16 3.37
N GLY A 47 17.57 8.38 2.83
CA GLY A 47 18.19 9.51 3.52
C GLY A 47 17.37 10.11 4.66
N THR A 48 16.05 9.88 4.67
CA THR A 48 15.10 10.47 5.63
C THR A 48 14.42 9.41 6.49
N ASN A 49 13.43 8.68 5.97
CA ASN A 49 12.65 7.71 6.74
C ASN A 49 13.52 6.54 7.25
N LEU A 50 14.42 5.97 6.44
CA LEU A 50 15.30 4.88 6.92
C LEU A 50 16.60 5.36 7.57
N ASN A 51 16.75 6.67 7.78
CA ASN A 51 17.87 7.21 8.53
C ASN A 51 17.81 6.73 9.99
N PRO A 52 18.91 6.30 10.62
CA PRO A 52 18.93 5.97 12.05
C PRO A 52 18.47 7.12 12.97
N LEU A 53 18.53 8.36 12.48
CA LEU A 53 18.08 9.57 13.15
C LEU A 53 16.78 10.12 12.54
N TRP A 54 15.93 9.27 11.95
CA TRP A 54 14.72 9.68 11.22
C TRP A 54 13.80 10.60 12.05
N GLU A 55 13.75 10.39 13.38
CA GLU A 55 12.97 11.21 14.31
C GLU A 55 13.35 12.69 14.29
N LYS A 56 14.60 13.02 13.91
CA LYS A 56 15.06 14.41 13.79
C LYS A 56 14.45 15.16 12.61
N PHE A 57 13.86 14.46 11.65
CA PHE A 57 13.12 15.06 10.54
C PHE A 57 11.66 15.32 10.90
N LEU A 58 11.19 14.87 12.08
CA LEU A 58 9.81 15.11 12.49
C LEU A 58 9.62 16.54 12.99
N VAL A 59 8.46 17.09 12.67
CA VAL A 59 8.00 18.38 13.18
C VAL A 59 7.03 18.15 14.32
N PRO A 60 7.13 18.86 15.46
CA PRO A 60 6.17 18.74 16.54
C PRO A 60 4.77 19.19 16.09
N SER A 61 3.94 18.22 15.70
CA SER A 61 2.58 18.39 15.22
C SER A 61 1.78 17.11 15.44
N GLU A 62 0.49 17.26 15.74
CA GLU A 62 -0.50 16.16 15.76
C GLU A 62 -1.06 15.88 14.36
N ASP A 63 -0.86 16.79 13.41
CA ASP A 63 -1.20 16.60 12.00
C ASP A 63 -0.11 15.75 11.32
N ASP A 64 -0.48 14.53 10.91
CA ASP A 64 0.39 13.51 10.32
C ASP A 64 1.21 14.03 9.10
N PRO A 65 0.58 14.64 8.07
CA PRO A 65 1.29 15.32 6.98
C PRO A 65 2.30 16.37 7.46
N ILE A 66 1.91 17.26 8.38
CA ILE A 66 2.81 18.31 8.87
C ILE A 66 3.98 17.71 9.64
N GLN A 67 3.71 16.73 10.51
CA GLN A 67 4.70 16.05 11.31
C GLN A 67 5.79 15.39 10.44
N SER A 68 5.41 14.89 9.27
CA SER A 68 6.29 14.15 8.36
C SER A 68 6.79 14.96 7.16
N GLN A 69 6.59 16.29 7.15
CA GLN A 69 6.88 17.16 5.99
C GLN A 69 8.35 17.20 5.53
N HIS A 70 9.30 16.84 6.38
CA HIS A 70 10.73 16.75 6.03
C HIS A 70 11.20 15.32 5.73
N THR A 71 10.26 14.38 5.60
CA THR A 71 10.55 12.99 5.21
C THR A 71 10.04 12.72 3.80
N SER A 72 10.59 11.68 3.16
CA SER A 72 10.20 11.28 1.82
C SER A 72 8.77 10.73 1.76
N SER A 73 8.32 10.06 2.82
CA SER A 73 6.95 9.51 2.96
C SER A 73 6.41 8.84 1.69
N PRO A 74 7.12 7.84 1.12
CA PRO A 74 6.66 7.18 -0.09
C PRO A 74 5.39 6.39 0.24
N LEU A 75 4.34 6.62 -0.54
CA LEU A 75 3.07 5.95 -0.38
C LEU A 75 3.16 4.52 -0.92
N GLY A 76 3.19 3.54 -0.01
CA GLY A 76 3.00 2.14 -0.39
C GLY A 76 1.54 1.85 -0.73
N ASN A 77 1.29 0.70 -1.35
CA ASN A 77 -0.05 0.13 -1.47
C ASN A 77 -0.10 -1.26 -0.78
N GLY A 78 -1.28 -1.68 -0.35
CA GLY A 78 -1.50 -2.98 0.28
C GLY A 78 -2.93 -3.47 0.08
N ALA A 79 -3.12 -4.78 -0.04
CA ALA A 79 -4.40 -5.40 -0.36
C ALA A 79 -4.81 -6.43 0.69
N VAL A 80 -5.96 -6.20 1.33
CA VAL A 80 -6.66 -7.26 2.05
C VAL A 80 -7.47 -8.06 1.05
N VAL A 81 -6.96 -9.24 0.68
CA VAL A 81 -7.60 -10.14 -0.30
C VAL A 81 -8.43 -11.19 0.43
N GLU A 82 -9.74 -11.20 0.17
CA GLU A 82 -10.69 -12.21 0.69
C GLU A 82 -11.01 -13.24 -0.39
N THR A 83 -10.78 -14.52 -0.09
CA THR A 83 -11.08 -15.65 -0.97
C THR A 83 -12.58 -16.00 -0.98
N SER A 84 -13.02 -16.82 -1.93
CA SER A 84 -14.44 -17.20 -2.04
C SER A 84 -14.97 -17.95 -0.81
N ASP A 85 -14.10 -18.65 -0.09
CA ASP A 85 -14.35 -19.32 1.18
C ASP A 85 -14.08 -18.45 2.43
N LYS A 86 -14.02 -17.12 2.26
CA LYS A 86 -13.94 -16.12 3.35
C LYS A 86 -12.67 -16.19 4.17
N LYS A 87 -11.56 -16.63 3.57
CA LYS A 87 -10.22 -16.56 4.17
C LYS A 87 -9.48 -15.33 3.66
N ILE A 88 -8.60 -14.78 4.50
CA ILE A 88 -7.78 -13.62 4.18
C ILE A 88 -6.37 -14.08 3.84
N VAL A 89 -5.83 -13.56 2.74
CA VAL A 89 -4.47 -13.85 2.29
C VAL A 89 -3.46 -13.03 3.10
N VAL A 90 -2.44 -13.70 3.61
CA VAL A 90 -1.32 -13.08 4.34
C VAL A 90 -0.01 -13.70 3.86
N LEU A 91 1.00 -12.87 3.61
CA LEU A 91 2.34 -13.29 3.20
C LEU A 91 3.29 -13.20 4.40
N GLN A 92 4.24 -14.13 4.48
CA GLN A 92 5.40 -14.02 5.36
C GLN A 92 6.59 -13.56 4.56
N ARG A 93 7.16 -12.42 4.95
CA ARG A 93 8.32 -11.83 4.31
C ARG A 93 9.55 -12.73 4.45
N SER A 94 10.37 -12.77 3.41
CA SER A 94 11.65 -13.44 3.41
C SER A 94 12.58 -12.89 4.50
N GLN A 95 13.57 -13.69 4.91
CA GLN A 95 14.61 -13.24 5.86
C GLN A 95 15.66 -12.33 5.20
N ASN A 96 15.66 -12.27 3.86
CA ASN A 96 16.68 -11.56 3.08
C ASN A 96 16.24 -10.17 2.60
N VAL A 97 15.13 -9.65 3.13
CA VAL A 97 14.61 -8.31 2.79
C VAL A 97 15.13 -7.23 3.74
N GLY A 98 15.25 -6.00 3.25
CA GLY A 98 15.79 -4.87 4.02
C GLY A 98 14.88 -4.35 5.14
N GLU A 99 13.57 -4.55 5.03
CA GLU A 99 12.59 -4.10 6.03
C GLU A 99 11.73 -5.26 6.53
N PHE A 100 11.61 -5.39 7.86
CA PHE A 100 10.77 -6.38 8.56
C PHE A 100 10.94 -7.84 8.09
N PRO A 101 12.16 -8.40 8.14
CA PRO A 101 12.39 -9.79 7.73
C PRO A 101 11.57 -10.76 8.59
N GLY A 102 10.87 -11.71 7.94
CA GLY A 102 10.05 -12.71 8.64
C GLY A 102 8.75 -12.22 9.25
N TYR A 103 8.37 -10.95 9.06
CA TYR A 103 7.08 -10.40 9.48
C TYR A 103 5.97 -10.82 8.53
N TYR A 104 4.73 -10.72 9.01
CA TYR A 104 3.55 -10.92 8.17
C TYR A 104 3.14 -9.61 7.51
N VAL A 105 2.68 -9.69 6.27
CA VAL A 105 2.17 -8.56 5.50
C VAL A 105 0.97 -8.98 4.65
N PHE A 106 0.18 -7.98 4.28
CA PHE A 106 -0.76 -8.13 3.18
C PHE A 106 -0.01 -7.97 1.85
N PRO A 107 -0.48 -8.60 0.77
CA PRO A 107 0.09 -8.38 -0.55
C PRO A 107 0.14 -6.90 -0.94
N GLY A 108 1.17 -6.47 -1.66
CA GLY A 108 1.32 -5.09 -2.13
C GLY A 108 2.78 -4.64 -2.28
N GLY A 109 2.94 -3.43 -2.81
CA GLY A 109 4.23 -2.83 -3.12
C GLY A 109 4.12 -1.31 -3.29
N HIS A 110 4.50 -0.81 -4.47
CA HIS A 110 4.55 0.64 -4.73
C HIS A 110 4.02 1.01 -6.11
N PRO A 111 3.06 1.95 -6.20
CA PRO A 111 2.68 2.54 -7.48
C PRO A 111 3.83 3.35 -8.07
N GLU A 112 4.12 3.14 -9.36
CA GLU A 112 5.27 3.75 -10.05
C GLU A 112 4.81 4.92 -10.95
N PRO A 113 5.16 6.19 -10.62
CA PRO A 113 4.75 7.36 -11.41
C PRO A 113 5.21 7.31 -12.87
N GLU A 114 6.32 6.64 -13.16
CA GLU A 114 6.85 6.49 -14.52
C GLU A 114 5.89 5.75 -15.46
N LYS A 115 5.09 4.79 -14.94
CA LYS A 115 4.09 4.04 -15.73
C LYS A 115 3.02 4.95 -16.36
N ILE A 116 2.80 6.13 -15.78
CA ILE A 116 1.85 7.13 -16.30
C ILE A 116 2.54 8.36 -16.90
N GLY A 117 3.85 8.30 -17.12
CA GLY A 117 4.64 9.36 -17.73
C GLY A 117 5.09 10.47 -16.78
N LEU A 118 4.98 10.28 -15.45
CA LEU A 118 5.47 11.22 -14.46
C LEU A 118 6.92 10.88 -14.07
N ALA A 119 7.85 11.17 -14.98
CA ALA A 119 9.29 10.90 -14.79
C ALA A 119 10.08 12.08 -14.19
N SER A 120 9.41 13.19 -13.84
CA SER A 120 10.04 14.34 -13.18
C SER A 120 9.00 15.28 -12.56
N HIS A 121 9.46 16.23 -11.74
CA HIS A 121 8.64 17.30 -11.17
C HIS A 121 8.13 18.33 -12.20
N GLN A 122 8.49 18.22 -13.47
CA GLN A 122 8.06 19.15 -14.52
C GLN A 122 6.73 18.69 -15.12
N ILE A 123 5.63 19.20 -14.57
CA ILE A 123 4.31 19.10 -15.20
C ILE A 123 4.16 20.31 -16.13
N GLY A 124 3.93 20.10 -17.43
CA GLY A 124 3.73 21.20 -18.37
C GLY A 124 2.56 22.10 -17.93
N GLU A 125 2.71 23.43 -18.05
CA GLU A 125 1.85 24.46 -17.43
C GLU A 125 0.37 24.55 -17.90
N LYS A 126 -0.23 23.49 -18.44
CA LYS A 126 -1.61 23.52 -18.95
C LYS A 126 -2.58 22.88 -17.97
N PHE A 127 -3.56 23.65 -17.47
CA PHE A 127 -4.62 23.18 -16.57
C PHE A 127 -5.42 21.96 -17.08
N ALA A 128 -5.59 21.81 -18.41
CA ALA A 128 -6.21 20.63 -19.02
C ALA A 128 -5.40 19.33 -18.82
N ASP A 129 -4.12 19.44 -18.45
CA ASP A 129 -3.23 18.31 -18.14
C ASP A 129 -3.46 17.83 -16.69
N ILE A 130 -3.83 18.71 -15.75
CA ILE A 130 -3.92 18.37 -14.32
C ILE A 130 -5.06 17.40 -14.03
N GLU A 131 -6.26 17.62 -14.56
CA GLU A 131 -7.40 16.71 -14.35
C GLU A 131 -7.11 15.33 -14.98
N LEU A 132 -6.49 15.32 -16.16
CA LEU A 132 -6.06 14.10 -16.83
C LEU A 132 -4.98 13.37 -16.02
N ILE A 133 -4.00 14.09 -15.48
CA ILE A 133 -2.96 13.55 -14.60
C ILE A 133 -3.61 12.97 -13.34
N ASN A 134 -4.52 13.69 -12.67
CA ASN A 134 -5.21 13.19 -11.48
C ASN A 134 -5.97 11.90 -11.78
N LYS A 135 -6.65 11.82 -12.94
CA LYS A 135 -7.31 10.59 -13.38
C LYS A 135 -6.33 9.45 -13.62
N LYS A 136 -5.18 9.71 -14.26
CA LYS A 136 -4.13 8.71 -14.50
C LYS A 136 -3.48 8.23 -13.20
N VAL A 137 -3.20 9.13 -12.27
CA VAL A 137 -2.66 8.82 -10.94
C VAL A 137 -3.64 7.96 -10.17
N SER A 138 -4.92 8.35 -10.14
CA SER A 138 -5.97 7.55 -9.50
C SER A 138 -6.05 6.16 -10.13
N GLN A 139 -6.13 6.06 -11.46
CA GLN A 139 -6.16 4.77 -12.17
C GLN A 139 -4.93 3.90 -11.84
N GLU A 140 -3.74 4.49 -11.82
CA GLU A 140 -2.50 3.77 -11.46
C GLU A 140 -2.49 3.27 -10.01
N MET A 141 -3.09 4.00 -9.06
CA MET A 141 -3.22 3.50 -7.68
C MET A 141 -4.04 2.20 -7.60
N PHE A 142 -5.12 2.09 -8.39
CA PHE A 142 -5.96 0.88 -8.44
C PHE A 142 -5.36 -0.23 -9.31
N ASP A 143 -4.76 0.13 -10.45
CA ASP A 143 -4.16 -0.86 -11.35
C ASP A 143 -2.88 -1.45 -10.77
N SER A 144 -2.09 -0.64 -10.04
CA SER A 144 -0.87 -1.13 -9.38
C SER A 144 -1.19 -2.19 -8.34
N ILE A 145 -2.17 -1.96 -7.45
CA ILE A 145 -2.46 -2.94 -6.40
C ILE A 145 -2.99 -4.26 -6.97
N LEU A 146 -3.72 -4.21 -8.09
CA LEU A 146 -4.15 -5.40 -8.81
C LEU A 146 -2.97 -6.18 -9.40
N ARG A 147 -1.99 -5.49 -10.00
CA ARG A 147 -0.76 -6.11 -10.52
C ARG A 147 0.06 -6.75 -9.40
N GLU A 148 0.30 -6.02 -8.32
CA GLU A 148 1.06 -6.48 -7.15
C GLU A 148 0.47 -7.77 -6.57
N VAL A 149 -0.87 -7.84 -6.43
CA VAL A 149 -1.52 -9.07 -5.98
C VAL A 149 -1.24 -10.22 -6.94
N VAL A 150 -1.40 -10.02 -8.26
CA VAL A 150 -1.11 -11.09 -9.25
C VAL A 150 0.35 -11.53 -9.20
N GLU A 151 1.27 -10.58 -9.12
CA GLU A 151 2.72 -10.79 -9.13
C GLU A 151 3.18 -11.55 -7.86
N GLU A 152 2.64 -11.20 -6.68
CA GLU A 152 3.03 -11.80 -5.41
C GLU A 152 2.30 -13.11 -5.06
N ILE A 153 1.04 -13.30 -5.48
CA ILE A 153 0.24 -14.48 -5.10
C ILE A 153 -0.08 -15.42 -6.27
N GLY A 154 0.23 -15.03 -7.51
CA GLY A 154 0.12 -15.88 -8.70
C GLY A 154 -1.31 -16.12 -9.22
N VAL A 155 -2.32 -15.46 -8.63
CA VAL A 155 -3.71 -15.64 -9.08
C VAL A 155 -3.98 -14.94 -10.41
N PRO A 156 -4.84 -15.47 -11.29
CA PRO A 156 -5.22 -14.79 -12.52
C PRO A 156 -5.97 -13.49 -12.23
N MET A 157 -5.69 -12.44 -13.01
CA MET A 157 -6.37 -11.14 -12.85
C MET A 157 -7.90 -11.24 -12.93
N ALA A 158 -8.41 -12.10 -13.82
CA ALA A 158 -9.85 -12.32 -13.99
C ALA A 158 -10.54 -12.92 -12.75
N SER A 159 -9.77 -13.43 -11.78
CA SER A 159 -10.31 -13.93 -10.51
C SER A 159 -10.51 -12.85 -9.45
N LEU A 160 -9.97 -11.64 -9.67
CA LEU A 160 -10.04 -10.53 -8.72
C LEU A 160 -11.16 -9.55 -9.09
N CYS A 161 -11.95 -9.17 -8.10
CA CYS A 161 -12.91 -8.06 -8.22
C CYS A 161 -12.18 -6.71 -8.23
N TYR A 162 -12.88 -5.67 -8.68
CA TYR A 162 -12.33 -4.31 -8.64
C TYR A 162 -11.99 -3.90 -7.19
N PRO A 163 -10.81 -3.30 -6.93
CA PRO A 163 -10.41 -2.94 -5.58
C PRO A 163 -11.29 -1.86 -4.98
N LEU A 164 -11.53 -1.97 -3.68
CA LEU A 164 -12.17 -0.92 -2.89
C LEU A 164 -11.12 -0.26 -2.00
N PHE A 165 -10.89 1.03 -2.15
CA PHE A 165 -10.02 1.77 -1.25
C PHE A 165 -10.65 1.87 0.14
N ILE A 166 -9.95 1.39 1.18
CA ILE A 166 -10.45 1.34 2.55
C ILE A 166 -9.78 2.34 3.49
N GLY A 167 -8.68 2.98 3.07
CA GLY A 167 -8.04 4.07 3.81
C GLY A 167 -6.51 4.06 3.70
N VAL A 168 -5.87 4.98 4.41
CA VAL A 168 -4.41 5.05 4.56
C VAL A 168 -4.04 4.71 6.00
N SER A 169 -3.04 3.86 6.18
CA SER A 169 -2.42 3.65 7.48
C SER A 169 -0.96 4.08 7.46
N ARG A 170 -0.56 4.83 8.49
CA ARG A 170 0.82 5.24 8.72
C ARG A 170 1.38 4.51 9.93
N ARG A 171 2.54 3.88 9.79
CA ARG A 171 3.24 3.29 10.95
C ARG A 171 3.95 4.37 11.76
N VAL A 172 4.03 4.17 13.08
CA VAL A 172 4.80 5.03 13.98
C VAL A 172 6.29 5.00 13.63
N LEU A 173 6.86 3.79 13.52
CA LEU A 173 8.25 3.61 13.14
C LEU A 173 8.47 4.18 11.73
N ASN A 174 9.36 5.16 11.60
CA ASN A 174 9.77 5.84 10.36
C ASN A 174 8.64 6.45 9.51
N VAL A 175 7.45 6.67 10.09
CA VAL A 175 6.32 7.43 9.53
C VAL A 175 5.90 7.04 8.10
N ARG A 176 6.17 5.80 7.66
CA ARG A 176 5.82 5.36 6.30
C ARG A 176 4.31 5.15 6.16
N PRO A 177 3.65 5.77 5.17
CA PRO A 177 2.24 5.57 4.87
C PRO A 177 2.02 4.43 3.87
N THR A 178 0.84 3.80 3.94
CA THR A 178 0.39 2.77 3.01
C THR A 178 -1.10 2.93 2.75
N ALA A 179 -1.48 3.03 1.48
CA ALA A 179 -2.87 2.99 1.03
C ALA A 179 -3.35 1.54 1.01
N PHE A 180 -4.47 1.25 1.66
CA PHE A 180 -5.05 -0.09 1.72
C PHE A 180 -6.28 -0.22 0.84
N PHE A 181 -6.36 -1.37 0.19
CA PHE A 181 -7.48 -1.78 -0.65
C PHE A 181 -8.04 -3.11 -0.16
N PHE A 182 -9.34 -3.30 -0.34
CA PHE A 182 -10.00 -4.58 -0.16
C PHE A 182 -10.34 -5.17 -1.53
N ILE A 183 -10.01 -6.45 -1.73
CA ILE A 183 -10.21 -7.15 -3.00
C ILE A 183 -10.85 -8.50 -2.72
N LYS A 184 -11.96 -8.80 -3.39
CA LYS A 184 -12.52 -10.16 -3.40
C LYS A 184 -11.87 -10.99 -4.49
N CYS A 185 -11.46 -12.20 -4.14
CA CYS A 185 -10.97 -13.21 -5.07
C CYS A 185 -12.02 -14.33 -5.18
N ASN A 186 -12.39 -14.68 -6.41
CA ASN A 186 -13.38 -15.72 -6.67
C ASN A 186 -12.82 -17.14 -6.51
N LEU A 187 -11.52 -17.29 -6.27
CA LEU A 187 -10.88 -18.59 -6.02
C LEU A 187 -10.99 -18.99 -4.56
N HIS A 188 -11.02 -20.31 -4.33
CA HIS A 188 -10.94 -20.87 -2.99
C HIS A 188 -9.51 -20.73 -2.45
N SER A 189 -9.37 -20.52 -1.14
CA SER A 189 -8.08 -20.45 -0.44
C SER A 189 -7.06 -21.54 -0.82
N LYS A 190 -7.50 -22.79 -1.01
CA LYS A 190 -6.62 -23.90 -1.43
C LYS A 190 -6.04 -23.69 -2.83
N ASP A 191 -6.83 -23.18 -3.76
CA ASP A 191 -6.38 -22.89 -5.13
C ASP A 191 -5.41 -21.71 -5.11
N VAL A 192 -5.68 -20.68 -4.31
CA VAL A 192 -4.75 -19.54 -4.11
C VAL A 192 -3.40 -20.01 -3.57
N GLN A 193 -3.40 -20.89 -2.55
CA GLN A 193 -2.17 -21.48 -2.02
C GLN A 193 -1.40 -22.31 -3.04
N GLN A 194 -2.08 -22.98 -3.97
CA GLN A 194 -1.43 -23.73 -5.05
C GLN A 194 -0.84 -22.79 -6.12
N LEU A 195 -1.55 -21.73 -6.48
CA LEU A 195 -1.11 -20.76 -7.48
C LEU A 195 0.09 -19.94 -7.01
N TYR A 196 0.22 -19.72 -5.71
CA TYR A 196 1.37 -19.03 -5.10
C TYR A 196 2.73 -19.61 -5.51
N TYR A 197 2.84 -20.92 -5.74
CA TYR A 197 4.10 -21.53 -6.20
C TYR A 197 4.55 -21.07 -7.59
N SER A 198 3.66 -20.41 -8.35
CA SER A 198 3.93 -19.79 -9.64
C SER A 198 4.01 -18.27 -9.60
N ALA A 199 3.97 -17.66 -8.39
CA ALA A 199 4.12 -16.22 -8.22
C ALA A 199 5.47 -15.72 -8.77
N GLN A 200 5.47 -14.51 -9.33
CA GLN A 200 6.65 -13.91 -9.95
C GLN A 200 7.64 -13.46 -8.87
N ASP A 201 7.13 -12.90 -7.77
CA ASP A 201 7.93 -12.34 -6.67
C ASP A 201 8.17 -13.33 -5.53
N GLY A 202 8.41 -14.59 -5.90
CA GLY A 202 8.66 -15.69 -4.94
C GLY A 202 9.92 -15.53 -4.07
N PHE A 203 10.72 -14.48 -4.26
CA PHE A 203 11.88 -14.16 -3.41
C PHE A 203 11.53 -13.21 -2.25
N GLU A 204 10.46 -12.42 -2.38
CA GLU A 204 10.07 -11.41 -1.39
C GLU A 204 9.33 -12.01 -0.19
N SER A 205 8.56 -13.06 -0.44
CA SER A 205 7.85 -13.84 0.56
C SER A 205 8.31 -15.30 0.56
N THR A 206 8.29 -15.93 1.73
CA THR A 206 8.66 -17.35 1.88
C THR A 206 7.45 -18.26 2.04
N GLN A 207 6.28 -17.69 2.35
CA GLN A 207 5.07 -18.45 2.60
C GLN A 207 3.82 -17.59 2.42
N LEU A 208 2.77 -18.20 1.87
CA LEU A 208 1.41 -17.66 1.82
C LEU A 208 0.51 -18.41 2.79
N TYR A 209 -0.26 -17.66 3.56
CA TYR A 209 -1.28 -18.15 4.48
C TYR A 209 -2.66 -17.67 4.03
N THR A 210 -3.67 -18.49 4.28
CA THR A 210 -5.08 -18.14 4.13
C THR A 210 -5.77 -18.39 5.46
N VAL A 211 -6.13 -17.32 6.17
CA VAL A 211 -6.52 -17.36 7.57
C VAL A 211 -7.93 -16.82 7.79
N ASP A 212 -8.60 -17.23 8.85
CA ASP A 212 -9.81 -16.52 9.27
C ASP A 212 -9.46 -15.29 10.13
N LEU A 213 -10.49 -14.57 10.56
CA LEU A 213 -10.35 -13.34 11.31
C LEU A 213 -9.66 -13.54 12.66
N VAL A 214 -9.84 -14.68 13.32
CA VAL A 214 -9.24 -14.97 14.64
C VAL A 214 -7.75 -15.19 14.48
N ASP A 215 -7.36 -16.02 13.51
CA ASP A 215 -5.95 -16.25 13.20
C ASP A 215 -5.27 -14.97 12.69
N LEU A 216 -5.96 -14.17 11.86
CA LEU A 216 -5.46 -12.89 11.39
C LEU A 216 -5.17 -11.91 12.53
N GLU A 217 -6.04 -11.85 13.54
CA GLU A 217 -5.84 -11.01 14.72
C GLU A 217 -4.59 -11.40 15.51
N ASN A 218 -4.32 -12.71 15.63
CA ASN A 218 -3.09 -13.21 16.25
C ASN A 218 -1.85 -12.82 15.42
N MET A 219 -1.93 -12.97 14.09
CA MET A 219 -0.84 -12.62 13.17
C MET A 219 -0.55 -11.12 13.10
N ALA A 220 -1.58 -10.27 13.27
CA ALA A 220 -1.47 -8.82 13.19
C ALA A 220 -0.41 -8.25 14.16
N SER A 221 -0.25 -8.86 15.33
CA SER A 221 0.78 -8.48 16.31
C SER A 221 2.22 -8.49 15.74
N LYS A 222 2.47 -9.30 14.71
CA LYS A 222 3.75 -9.43 14.00
C LYS A 222 3.70 -8.86 12.58
N MET A 223 2.80 -7.92 12.32
CA MET A 223 2.79 -7.12 11.11
C MET A 223 3.51 -5.78 11.35
N PRO A 224 4.12 -5.16 10.32
CA PRO A 224 4.55 -3.76 10.40
C PRO A 224 3.35 -2.86 10.74
N GLY A 225 3.58 -1.75 11.44
CA GLY A 225 2.49 -0.90 11.96
C GLY A 225 1.48 -0.43 10.90
N CYS A 226 1.90 -0.22 9.65
CA CYS A 226 1.01 0.17 8.56
C CYS A 226 0.07 -0.98 8.17
N HIS A 227 0.55 -2.23 8.18
CA HIS A 227 -0.29 -3.41 7.94
C HIS A 227 -1.19 -3.74 9.14
N GLN A 228 -0.76 -3.44 10.38
CA GLN A 228 -1.65 -3.48 11.54
C GLN A 228 -2.83 -2.53 11.36
N GLY A 229 -2.57 -1.29 10.91
CA GLY A 229 -3.63 -0.36 10.58
C GLY A 229 -4.45 -0.77 9.36
N GLY A 230 -3.85 -1.41 8.35
CA GLY A 230 -4.57 -2.04 7.24
C GLY A 230 -5.58 -3.09 7.71
N PHE A 231 -5.21 -3.91 8.68
CA PHE A 231 -6.12 -4.86 9.33
C PHE A 231 -7.24 -4.14 10.11
N ALA A 232 -6.91 -3.07 10.84
CA ALA A 232 -7.91 -2.27 11.54
C ALA A 232 -8.93 -1.65 10.57
N LEU A 233 -8.47 -1.09 9.44
CA LEU A 233 -9.33 -0.57 8.37
C LEU A 233 -10.26 -1.66 7.84
N TYR A 234 -9.75 -2.85 7.55
CA TYR A 234 -10.58 -3.98 7.11
C TYR A 234 -11.65 -4.35 8.14
N LYS A 235 -11.31 -4.45 9.42
CA LYS A 235 -12.29 -4.72 10.49
C LYS A 235 -13.38 -3.65 10.53
N MET A 236 -13.01 -2.37 10.50
CA MET A 236 -13.96 -1.26 10.55
C MET A 236 -14.89 -1.24 9.33
N THR A 237 -14.34 -1.38 8.12
CA THR A 237 -15.09 -1.18 6.87
C THR A 237 -15.87 -2.43 6.44
N MET A 238 -15.34 -3.63 6.64
CA MET A 238 -15.95 -4.86 6.09
C MET A 238 -16.63 -5.72 7.15
N VAL A 239 -16.10 -5.76 8.37
CA VAL A 239 -16.63 -6.63 9.43
C VAL A 239 -17.69 -5.90 10.24
N ASP A 240 -17.40 -4.69 10.70
CA ASP A 240 -18.29 -3.98 11.63
C ASP A 240 -19.37 -3.17 10.92
N ALA A 241 -19.10 -2.62 9.73
CA ALA A 241 -20.14 -2.02 8.89
C ALA A 241 -21.23 -3.04 8.47
N SER A 242 -20.85 -4.32 8.30
CA SER A 242 -21.77 -5.40 7.95
C SER A 242 -22.62 -5.89 9.14
N LYS A 243 -22.31 -5.49 10.38
CA LYS A 243 -23.11 -5.79 11.58
C LYS A 243 -24.15 -4.71 11.90
N ASN A 244 -24.04 -3.55 11.24
CA ASN A 244 -24.94 -2.40 11.42
C ASN A 244 -26.02 -2.32 10.34
N ILE A 245 -26.26 -3.43 9.61
CA ILE A 245 -27.34 -3.62 8.65
C ILE A 245 -28.24 -4.76 9.15
#